data_AF-A0A0G1XL39-F1
#
_entry.id   AF-A0A0G1XL39-F1
#
_cell.length_a   1.000
_cell.length_b   1.000
_cell.length_c   1.000
_cell.angle_alpha   90.00
_cell.angle_beta   90.00
_cell.angle_gamma   90.00
#
_symmetry.space_group_name_H-M   'P 1'
#
loop_
_entity.id
_entity.type
_entity.pdbx_description
1 polymer ?
#
loop_
_entity_poly.entity_id
_entity_poly.type
_entity_poly.pdbx_seq_one_letter_code
_entity_poly.pdbx_strand_id
1 'polypeptide(L)'
;MSSKIFCDIIEEVSSSNSLVAGHSQWRGVPDLPKVAPASTVVATKGSSAFVNPGHRACAGCTAPLVMRHTLDVVGKNAQIALPACCWSIIAGPNPYTPLGVNMVHCPFETAAATASGLARAAKELGEGATAIAFAGDGGTMDIGLQALSGAAERGEDIIYICYDNEAYMNTGGQRSSSTPQGAVTETTPIQAVKMEAKKNILKIMTAHNIPYAATASIYHLEDFKSKIAKAVAYKGKGLRFIHVLAPCNPGWKIDPALSLRMAHLAVETCAFPLVECEMGKWRITYRPEEVAALAEYIKPQGRFAHLSDEDIEQMKQKVDSYFEELEKLEKYF
;
A
#
# COMPACT_ATOMS: atom_id res chain seq x y z
N MET A 1 28.89 -8.82 45.99
CA MET A 1 28.20 -9.32 44.78
C MET A 1 28.41 -8.27 43.70
N SER A 2 29.26 -8.60 42.72
CA SER A 2 29.99 -7.64 41.90
C SER A 2 29.38 -7.47 40.50
N SER A 3 29.62 -6.28 39.97
CA SER A 3 29.29 -5.71 38.67
C SER A 3 29.90 -6.45 37.45
N LYS A 4 29.57 -7.73 37.24
CA LYS A 4 30.17 -8.54 36.16
C LYS A 4 29.34 -8.71 34.89
N ILE A 5 28.10 -8.23 34.80
CA ILE A 5 27.28 -8.43 33.59
C ILE A 5 27.53 -7.37 32.50
N PHE A 6 28.12 -6.22 32.85
CA PHE A 6 28.36 -5.13 31.88
C PHE A 6 29.78 -5.05 31.30
N CYS A 7 30.75 -5.82 31.82
CA CYS A 7 32.13 -5.80 31.31
C CYS A 7 32.39 -6.83 30.20
N ASP A 8 31.63 -7.91 30.13
CA ASP A 8 31.89 -9.00 29.18
C ASP A 8 31.50 -8.65 27.73
N ILE A 9 30.66 -7.62 27.51
CA ILE A 9 30.27 -7.16 26.16
C ILE A 9 31.34 -6.24 25.52
N ILE A 10 32.28 -5.68 26.30
CA ILE A 10 33.29 -4.74 25.78
C ILE A 10 34.63 -5.43 25.46
N GLU A 11 34.93 -6.57 26.08
CA GLU A 11 36.17 -7.33 25.82
C GLU A 11 36.08 -8.22 24.56
N GLU A 12 34.88 -8.59 24.11
CA GLU A 12 34.70 -9.37 22.87
C GLU A 12 34.79 -8.52 21.59
N VAL A 13 34.71 -7.18 21.72
CA VAL A 13 34.77 -6.22 20.61
C VAL A 13 36.17 -5.61 20.41
N SER A 14 37.12 -5.87 21.32
CA SER A 14 38.43 -5.18 21.35
C SER A 14 39.66 -6.04 21.03
N SER A 15 39.50 -7.30 20.61
CA SER A 15 40.63 -8.19 20.28
C SER A 15 40.56 -8.84 18.89
N SER A 16 40.53 -8.02 17.83
CA SER A 16 41.13 -8.39 16.53
C SER A 16 41.14 -7.21 15.55
N ASN A 17 42.09 -6.29 15.75
CA ASN A 17 42.53 -5.40 14.69
C ASN A 17 43.76 -6.02 14.00
N SER A 18 43.55 -6.61 12.82
CA SER A 18 44.56 -6.60 11.77
C SER A 18 43.90 -6.06 10.48
N LEU A 19 44.42 -4.91 10.05
CA LEU A 19 43.95 -4.11 8.93
C LEU A 19 44.19 -4.83 7.59
N VAL A 20 43.15 -4.99 6.77
CA VAL A 20 43.27 -4.89 5.29
C VAL A 20 41.99 -4.26 4.72
N ALA A 21 42.19 -3.30 3.82
CA ALA A 21 41.22 -2.36 3.26
C ALA A 21 40.07 -2.95 2.42
N GLY A 22 38.91 -2.28 2.43
CA GLY A 22 37.93 -2.31 1.34
C GLY A 22 36.50 -2.76 1.68
N HIS A 23 35.57 -1.78 1.70
CA HIS A 23 34.12 -1.90 1.43
C HIS A 23 33.15 -2.54 2.44
N SER A 24 32.17 -1.72 2.85
CA SER A 24 30.78 -1.99 3.31
C SER A 24 30.52 -3.11 4.34
N GLN A 25 30.24 -2.71 5.59
CA GLN A 25 29.81 -3.60 6.68
C GLN A 25 28.31 -3.93 6.68
N TRP A 26 27.82 -4.63 5.65
CA TRP A 26 26.55 -5.37 5.72
C TRP A 26 26.82 -6.82 5.30
N ARG A 27 27.13 -7.69 6.28
CA ARG A 27 27.43 -9.11 6.00
C ARG A 27 26.13 -9.88 5.72
N GLY A 28 26.01 -10.44 4.52
CA GLY A 28 25.20 -11.65 4.31
C GLY A 28 24.15 -11.63 3.19
N VAL A 29 23.95 -10.53 2.45
CA VAL A 29 23.06 -10.53 1.29
C VAL A 29 23.92 -10.51 0.02
N PRO A 30 23.85 -11.53 -0.87
CA PRO A 30 24.49 -11.46 -2.18
C PRO A 30 24.00 -10.23 -2.95
N ASP A 31 24.87 -9.63 -3.77
CA ASP A 31 24.46 -8.57 -4.68
C ASP A 31 23.18 -8.95 -5.43
N LEU A 32 22.21 -8.04 -5.41
CA LEU A 32 20.91 -8.24 -6.07
C LEU A 32 21.15 -8.58 -7.54
N PRO A 33 20.51 -9.62 -8.10
CA PRO A 33 20.50 -9.78 -9.54
C PRO A 33 19.91 -8.50 -10.14
N LYS A 34 20.63 -7.88 -11.08
CA LYS A 34 20.13 -6.75 -11.85
C LYS A 34 18.86 -7.20 -12.56
N VAL A 35 17.70 -6.84 -12.01
CA VAL A 35 16.41 -7.07 -12.64
C VAL A 35 16.40 -6.17 -13.88
N ALA A 36 16.50 -6.79 -15.06
CA ALA A 36 16.24 -6.08 -16.30
C ALA A 36 14.84 -5.46 -16.18
N PRO A 37 14.64 -4.17 -16.52
CA PRO A 37 13.30 -3.60 -16.59
C PRO A 37 12.48 -4.53 -17.47
N ALA A 38 11.27 -4.89 -17.01
CA ALA A 38 10.38 -5.77 -17.76
C ALA A 38 10.12 -5.13 -19.13
N SER A 39 10.90 -5.53 -20.13
CA SER A 39 10.76 -5.06 -21.49
C SER A 39 9.57 -5.80 -22.06
N THR A 40 8.57 -5.02 -22.47
CA THR A 40 7.34 -5.45 -23.14
C THR A 40 6.28 -6.03 -22.20
N VAL A 41 5.53 -5.15 -21.54
CA VAL A 41 4.12 -5.43 -21.25
C VAL A 41 3.41 -5.46 -22.62
N VAL A 42 3.40 -6.63 -23.25
CA VAL A 42 2.55 -6.87 -24.42
C VAL A 42 1.12 -6.80 -23.90
N ALA A 43 0.44 -5.68 -24.16
CA ALA A 43 -1.00 -5.56 -24.00
C ALA A 43 -1.67 -6.55 -24.95
N THR A 44 -1.84 -7.80 -24.51
CA THR A 44 -2.72 -8.73 -25.18
C THR A 44 -4.14 -8.26 -24.96
N LYS A 45 -4.92 -8.20 -26.04
CA LYS A 45 -6.39 -8.12 -26.00
C LYS A 45 -6.91 -9.31 -25.19
N GLY A 46 -7.04 -9.16 -23.89
CA GLY A 46 -7.55 -10.18 -22.99
C GLY A 46 -8.08 -9.52 -21.74
N SER A 47 -9.32 -9.82 -21.38
CA SER A 47 -9.76 -9.70 -19.99
C SER A 47 -8.71 -10.32 -19.07
N SER A 48 -8.53 -9.79 -17.85
CA SER A 48 -7.69 -10.44 -16.85
C SER A 48 -8.08 -11.91 -16.75
N ALA A 49 -7.10 -12.81 -16.77
CA ALA A 49 -7.34 -14.24 -16.62
C ALA A 49 -7.78 -14.59 -15.18
N PHE A 50 -7.70 -13.65 -14.24
CA PHE A 50 -7.84 -13.91 -12.81
C PHE A 50 -8.97 -13.14 -12.13
N VAL A 51 -9.56 -12.14 -12.80
CA VAL A 51 -10.74 -11.43 -12.30
C VAL A 51 -11.81 -11.41 -13.39
N ASN A 52 -12.82 -12.26 -13.21
CA ASN A 52 -13.95 -12.40 -14.10
C ASN A 52 -14.97 -11.26 -13.91
N PRO A 53 -15.76 -10.93 -14.95
CA PRO A 53 -16.97 -10.13 -14.79
C PRO A 53 -17.97 -10.79 -13.80
N GLY A 54 -18.90 -10.00 -13.27
CA GLY A 54 -19.96 -10.52 -12.36
C GLY A 54 -19.68 -10.36 -10.86
N HIS A 55 -18.86 -9.39 -10.47
CA HIS A 55 -18.62 -9.02 -9.06
C HIS A 55 -19.65 -8.02 -8.53
N ARG A 56 -19.74 -7.88 -7.20
CA ARG A 56 -20.75 -7.02 -6.52
C ARG A 56 -20.32 -5.57 -6.27
N ALA A 57 -19.23 -5.11 -6.89
CA ALA A 57 -18.76 -3.74 -6.71
C ALA A 57 -19.72 -2.70 -7.30
N CYS A 58 -19.67 -1.48 -6.77
CA CYS A 58 -20.38 -0.32 -7.33
C CYS A 58 -19.91 -0.03 -8.77
N ALA A 59 -20.75 0.63 -9.57
CA ALA A 59 -20.34 1.18 -10.85
C ALA A 59 -19.16 2.15 -10.66
N GLY A 60 -18.13 2.02 -11.51
CA GLY A 60 -16.90 2.81 -11.43
C GLY A 60 -15.98 2.47 -10.24
N CYS A 61 -16.23 1.39 -9.49
CA CYS A 61 -15.38 1.03 -8.36
C CYS A 61 -13.93 0.74 -8.83
N THR A 62 -12.96 1.39 -8.18
CA THR A 62 -11.53 1.25 -8.50
C THR A 62 -10.86 0.09 -7.77
N ALA A 63 -11.42 -0.38 -6.64
CA ALA A 63 -10.86 -1.50 -5.88
C ALA A 63 -10.76 -2.82 -6.68
N PRO A 64 -11.74 -3.18 -7.55
CA PRO A 64 -11.61 -4.25 -8.54
C PRO A 64 -10.39 -4.12 -9.45
N LEU A 65 -10.04 -2.90 -9.89
CA LEU A 65 -8.91 -2.65 -10.78
C LEU A 65 -7.58 -2.90 -10.06
N VAL A 66 -7.48 -2.54 -8.78
CA VAL A 66 -6.29 -2.81 -7.95
C VAL A 66 -6.01 -4.31 -7.91
N MET A 67 -7.01 -5.14 -7.55
CA MET A 67 -6.85 -6.60 -7.51
C MET A 67 -6.57 -7.16 -8.91
N ARG A 68 -7.32 -6.73 -9.92
CA ARG A 68 -7.17 -7.20 -11.30
C ARG A 68 -5.73 -7.07 -11.77
N HIS A 69 -5.17 -5.88 -11.67
CA HIS A 69 -3.81 -5.64 -12.17
C HIS A 69 -2.73 -6.18 -11.23
N THR A 70 -3.02 -6.34 -9.95
CA THR A 70 -2.17 -7.14 -9.05
C THR A 70 -2.07 -8.58 -9.55
N LEU A 71 -3.21 -9.23 -9.80
CA LEU A 71 -3.27 -10.62 -10.23
C LEU A 71 -2.74 -10.82 -11.65
N ASP A 72 -2.91 -9.85 -12.55
CA ASP A 72 -2.30 -9.89 -13.89
C ASP A 72 -0.76 -9.98 -13.82
N VAL A 73 -0.14 -9.41 -12.78
CA VAL A 73 1.32 -9.45 -12.57
C VAL A 73 1.75 -10.67 -11.76
N VAL A 74 1.03 -11.00 -10.68
CA VAL A 74 1.41 -12.13 -9.79
C VAL A 74 1.09 -13.48 -10.44
N GLY A 75 0.00 -13.55 -11.20
CA GLY A 75 -0.46 -14.74 -11.89
C GLY A 75 -1.18 -15.76 -11.00
N LYS A 76 -1.35 -16.97 -11.55
CA LYS A 76 -2.14 -18.08 -10.97
C LYS A 76 -1.69 -18.56 -9.58
N ASN A 77 -0.46 -18.24 -9.18
CA ASN A 77 0.12 -18.66 -7.91
C ASN A 77 -0.25 -17.72 -6.75
N ALA A 78 -1.04 -16.67 -7.00
CA ALA A 78 -1.52 -15.79 -5.95
C ALA A 78 -2.47 -16.53 -4.98
N GLN A 79 -2.30 -16.29 -3.69
CA GLN A 79 -3.24 -16.70 -2.65
C GLN A 79 -3.66 -15.46 -1.85
N ILE A 80 -4.95 -15.13 -1.84
CA ILE A 80 -5.46 -13.90 -1.25
C ILE A 80 -5.99 -14.16 0.16
N ALA A 81 -5.41 -13.51 1.17
CA ALA A 81 -6.03 -13.32 2.47
C ALA A 81 -6.91 -12.07 2.43
N LEU A 82 -8.22 -12.26 2.56
CA LEU A 82 -9.22 -11.23 2.36
C LEU A 82 -9.97 -10.94 3.68
N PRO A 83 -9.58 -9.88 4.42
CA PRO A 83 -10.29 -9.51 5.64
C PRO A 83 -11.71 -9.01 5.33
N ALA A 84 -12.57 -8.92 6.34
CA ALA A 84 -13.85 -8.23 6.21
C ALA A 84 -13.64 -6.78 5.73
N CYS A 85 -14.13 -6.44 4.53
CA CYS A 85 -13.99 -5.12 3.91
C CYS A 85 -14.91 -5.02 2.67
N CYS A 86 -14.82 -3.97 1.85
CA CYS A 86 -15.59 -3.92 0.60
C CYS A 86 -15.33 -5.17 -0.26
N TRP A 87 -14.06 -5.60 -0.32
CA TRP A 87 -13.69 -6.76 -1.11
C TRP A 87 -14.33 -8.07 -0.64
N SER A 88 -14.63 -8.24 0.65
CA SER A 88 -15.35 -9.44 1.08
C SER A 88 -16.77 -9.51 0.52
N ILE A 89 -17.38 -8.37 0.18
CA ILE A 89 -18.67 -8.30 -0.50
C ILE A 89 -18.51 -8.37 -2.02
N ILE A 90 -17.50 -7.69 -2.58
CA ILE A 90 -17.19 -7.70 -4.02
C ILE A 90 -16.89 -9.13 -4.50
N ALA A 91 -16.19 -9.92 -3.67
CA ALA A 91 -15.88 -11.33 -3.91
C ALA A 91 -17.13 -12.21 -4.08
N GLY A 92 -18.31 -11.71 -3.73
CA GLY A 92 -19.59 -12.39 -3.95
C GLY A 92 -19.97 -13.35 -2.82
N PRO A 93 -21.27 -13.73 -2.76
CA PRO A 93 -21.73 -14.73 -1.80
C PRO A 93 -21.27 -16.12 -2.25
N ASN A 94 -20.90 -16.97 -1.30
CA ASN A 94 -20.66 -18.39 -1.56
C ASN A 94 -21.87 -19.02 -2.29
N PRO A 95 -21.68 -19.85 -3.34
CA PRO A 95 -20.40 -20.36 -3.87
C PRO A 95 -19.80 -19.54 -5.02
N TYR A 96 -20.26 -18.32 -5.27
CA TYR A 96 -19.85 -17.51 -6.42
C TYR A 96 -18.64 -16.64 -6.09
N THR A 97 -17.68 -16.57 -7.02
CA THR A 97 -16.59 -15.61 -6.92
C THR A 97 -16.09 -15.13 -8.28
N PRO A 98 -15.72 -13.84 -8.41
CA PRO A 98 -15.06 -13.34 -9.62
C PRO A 98 -13.57 -13.70 -9.66
N LEU A 99 -12.96 -14.12 -8.55
CA LEU A 99 -11.51 -14.40 -8.51
C LEU A 99 -11.20 -15.81 -9.02
N GLY A 100 -10.32 -15.90 -10.00
CA GLY A 100 -9.79 -17.16 -10.56
C GLY A 100 -8.56 -17.69 -9.81
N VAL A 101 -8.34 -17.25 -8.57
CA VAL A 101 -7.23 -17.64 -7.70
C VAL A 101 -7.75 -18.02 -6.32
N ASN A 102 -6.93 -18.73 -5.54
CA ASN A 102 -7.31 -19.12 -4.19
C ASN A 102 -7.48 -17.88 -3.29
N MET A 103 -8.57 -17.84 -2.54
CA MET A 103 -8.78 -16.84 -1.50
C MET A 103 -9.26 -17.47 -0.20
N VAL A 104 -8.94 -16.82 0.91
CA VAL A 104 -9.44 -17.16 2.24
C VAL A 104 -9.98 -15.88 2.86
N HIS A 105 -11.26 -15.90 3.24
CA HIS A 105 -11.84 -14.85 4.08
C HIS A 105 -11.30 -14.96 5.49
N CYS A 106 -10.99 -13.82 6.11
CA CYS A 106 -10.55 -13.77 7.49
C CYS A 106 -11.19 -12.62 8.28
N PRO A 107 -11.13 -12.66 9.63
CA PRO A 107 -11.54 -11.53 10.47
C PRO A 107 -10.80 -10.24 10.11
N PHE A 108 -11.43 -9.10 10.34
CA PHE A 108 -11.02 -7.80 9.81
C PHE A 108 -9.57 -7.43 10.21
N GLU A 109 -9.20 -7.74 11.44
CA GLU A 109 -7.93 -7.41 12.07
C GLU A 109 -6.77 -8.35 11.67
N THR A 110 -7.05 -9.43 10.95
CA THR A 110 -6.11 -10.57 10.83
C THR A 110 -5.45 -10.72 9.47
N ALA A 111 -5.67 -9.80 8.51
CA ALA A 111 -5.20 -9.95 7.12
C ALA A 111 -3.73 -10.38 6.98
N ALA A 112 -2.81 -9.69 7.67
CA ALA A 112 -1.39 -10.00 7.63
C ALA A 112 -1.07 -11.34 8.33
N ALA A 113 -1.74 -11.66 9.44
CA ALA A 113 -1.57 -12.91 10.16
C ALA A 113 -2.04 -14.12 9.33
N THR A 114 -3.21 -13.99 8.67
CA THR A 114 -3.72 -15.00 7.74
C THR A 114 -2.77 -15.21 6.56
N ALA A 115 -2.31 -14.13 5.91
CA ALA A 115 -1.34 -14.22 4.82
C ALA A 115 -0.02 -14.87 5.27
N SER A 116 0.44 -14.60 6.50
CA SER A 116 1.63 -15.24 7.07
C SER A 116 1.46 -16.75 7.19
N GLY A 117 0.28 -17.19 7.65
CA GLY A 117 -0.08 -18.61 7.69
C GLY A 117 -0.08 -19.26 6.31
N LEU A 118 -0.67 -18.60 5.31
CA LEU A 118 -0.67 -19.05 3.92
C LEU A 118 0.75 -19.18 3.37
N ALA A 119 1.61 -18.19 3.58
CA ALA A 119 3.01 -18.22 3.12
C ALA A 119 3.80 -19.39 3.74
N ARG A 120 3.65 -19.61 5.05
CA ARG A 120 4.32 -20.70 5.76
C ARG A 120 3.80 -22.07 5.31
N ALA A 121 2.49 -22.22 5.13
CA ALA A 121 1.90 -23.45 4.63
C ALA A 121 2.37 -23.76 3.20
N ALA A 122 2.36 -22.77 2.31
CA ALA A 122 2.87 -22.95 0.94
C ALA A 122 4.34 -23.36 0.92
N LYS A 123 5.17 -22.77 1.79
CA LYS A 123 6.58 -23.16 1.94
C LYS A 123 6.74 -24.62 2.40
N GLU A 124 5.98 -25.05 3.40
CA GLU A 124 6.04 -26.42 3.93
C GLU A 124 5.56 -27.45 2.89
N LEU A 125 4.54 -27.09 2.10
CA LEU A 125 4.01 -27.93 1.03
C LEU A 125 4.87 -27.91 -0.25
N GLY A 126 5.93 -27.10 -0.30
CA GLY A 126 6.75 -26.93 -1.49
C GLY A 126 6.02 -26.22 -2.64
N GLU A 127 4.95 -25.49 -2.35
CA GLU A 127 4.16 -24.74 -3.32
C GLU A 127 4.81 -23.38 -3.62
N GLY A 128 4.94 -23.04 -4.90
CA GLY A 128 5.45 -21.75 -5.36
C GLY A 128 4.49 -20.56 -5.14
N ALA A 129 3.51 -20.67 -4.23
CA ALA A 129 2.47 -19.68 -4.03
C ALA A 129 3.00 -18.34 -3.49
N THR A 130 2.31 -17.25 -3.83
CA THR A 130 2.59 -15.90 -3.32
C THR A 130 1.39 -15.48 -2.48
N ALA A 131 1.58 -15.46 -1.16
CA ALA A 131 0.54 -15.02 -0.23
C ALA A 131 0.42 -13.49 -0.25
N ILE A 132 -0.81 -13.00 -0.41
CA ILE A 132 -1.14 -11.58 -0.48
C ILE A 132 -2.20 -11.26 0.57
N ALA A 133 -1.89 -10.37 1.50
CA ALA A 133 -2.91 -9.72 2.32
C ALA A 133 -3.50 -8.56 1.52
N PHE A 134 -4.81 -8.60 1.22
CA PHE A 134 -5.47 -7.57 0.42
C PHE A 134 -6.53 -6.86 1.26
N ALA A 135 -6.16 -5.74 1.88
CA ALA A 135 -6.96 -5.07 2.89
C ALA A 135 -7.33 -3.64 2.49
N GLY A 136 -8.51 -3.18 2.95
CA GLY A 136 -8.85 -1.76 2.89
C GLY A 136 -8.06 -0.96 3.93
N ASP A 137 -8.20 0.36 3.91
CA ASP A 137 -7.47 1.24 4.82
C ASP A 137 -7.84 1.03 6.29
N GLY A 138 -9.10 0.75 6.64
CA GLY A 138 -9.48 0.42 8.02
C GLY A 138 -8.81 -0.86 8.54
N GLY A 139 -8.65 -1.87 7.68
CA GLY A 139 -7.93 -3.11 8.01
C GLY A 139 -6.41 -2.97 8.03
N THR A 140 -5.89 -1.81 7.61
CA THR A 140 -4.45 -1.54 7.49
C THR A 140 -4.00 -0.55 8.55
N MET A 141 -4.64 0.61 8.59
CA MET A 141 -4.21 1.77 9.37
C MET A 141 -4.85 1.83 10.75
N ASP A 142 -5.91 1.07 10.98
CA ASP A 142 -6.64 1.02 12.25
C ASP A 142 -6.57 -0.40 12.85
N ILE A 143 -7.62 -1.21 12.67
CA ILE A 143 -7.82 -2.43 13.46
C ILE A 143 -6.79 -3.53 13.14
N GLY A 144 -6.34 -3.63 11.90
CA GLY A 144 -5.36 -4.62 11.47
C GLY A 144 -3.90 -4.16 11.54
N LEU A 145 -3.64 -2.95 12.03
CA LEU A 145 -2.27 -2.40 12.11
C LEU A 145 -1.35 -3.27 12.97
N GLN A 146 -1.84 -3.82 14.08
CA GLN A 146 -1.04 -4.68 14.97
C GLN A 146 -0.58 -5.96 14.25
N ALA A 147 -1.48 -6.60 13.49
CA ALA A 147 -1.13 -7.80 12.74
C ALA A 147 -0.13 -7.51 11.62
N LEU A 148 -0.30 -6.37 10.92
CA LEU A 148 0.62 -5.90 9.89
C LEU A 148 2.01 -5.60 10.46
N SER A 149 2.07 -4.83 11.54
CA SER A 149 3.31 -4.48 12.24
C SER A 149 4.05 -5.72 12.73
N GLY A 150 3.35 -6.66 13.36
CA GLY A 150 3.96 -7.93 13.80
C GLY A 150 4.43 -8.82 12.64
N ALA A 151 3.74 -8.82 11.49
CA ALA A 151 4.20 -9.56 10.31
C ALA A 151 5.45 -8.93 9.69
N ALA A 152 5.55 -7.60 9.69
CA ALA A 152 6.75 -6.88 9.26
C ALA A 152 7.94 -7.16 10.19
N GLU A 153 7.73 -7.09 11.52
CA GLU A 153 8.73 -7.41 12.53
C GLU A 153 9.31 -8.83 12.37
N ARG A 154 8.44 -9.82 12.12
CA ARG A 154 8.86 -11.22 11.92
C ARG A 154 9.48 -11.49 10.54
N GLY A 155 9.49 -10.51 9.63
CA GLY A 155 9.97 -10.70 8.26
C GLY A 155 9.17 -11.74 7.48
N GLU A 156 7.84 -11.76 7.63
CA GLU A 156 6.99 -12.73 6.93
C GLU A 156 7.06 -12.53 5.41
N ASP A 157 7.15 -13.64 4.64
CA ASP A 157 7.26 -13.62 3.18
C ASP A 157 5.91 -13.38 2.50
N ILE A 158 5.31 -12.22 2.75
CA ILE A 158 4.01 -11.81 2.19
C ILE A 158 4.11 -10.50 1.42
N ILE A 159 3.18 -10.31 0.48
CA ILE A 159 2.87 -8.98 -0.07
C ILE A 159 1.63 -8.46 0.65
N TYR A 160 1.72 -7.30 1.28
CA TYR A 160 0.57 -6.62 1.88
C TYR A 160 0.16 -5.45 1.00
N ILE A 161 -1.08 -5.48 0.52
CA ILE A 161 -1.66 -4.44 -0.33
C ILE A 161 -2.79 -3.76 0.44
N CYS A 162 -2.61 -2.48 0.72
CA CYS A 162 -3.65 -1.59 1.19
C CYS A 162 -4.32 -0.92 -0.03
N TYR A 163 -5.57 -1.29 -0.34
CA TYR A 163 -6.38 -0.51 -1.28
C TYR A 163 -7.12 0.58 -0.49
N ASP A 164 -6.58 1.78 -0.54
CA ASP A 164 -6.98 2.89 0.30
C ASP A 164 -8.10 3.69 -0.35
N ASN A 165 -9.31 3.50 0.16
CA ASN A 165 -10.46 4.31 -0.24
C ASN A 165 -10.84 5.35 0.82
N GLU A 166 -9.98 5.55 1.84
CA GLU A 166 -10.00 6.64 2.79
C GLU A 166 -11.20 6.70 3.76
N ALA A 167 -11.94 5.61 3.92
CA ALA A 167 -12.98 5.46 4.94
C ALA A 167 -13.38 3.98 5.08
N TYR A 168 -14.15 3.63 6.11
CA TYR A 168 -14.81 2.33 6.18
C TYR A 168 -15.99 2.25 5.21
N MET A 169 -15.70 2.05 3.93
CA MET A 169 -16.70 2.18 2.86
C MET A 169 -17.80 1.12 2.90
N ASN A 170 -17.47 -0.11 3.30
CA ASN A 170 -18.46 -1.20 3.31
C ASN A 170 -19.56 -0.98 4.34
N THR A 171 -19.23 -0.35 5.45
CA THR A 171 -20.15 -0.09 6.56
C THR A 171 -20.91 1.21 6.40
N GLY A 172 -20.73 1.94 5.28
CA GLY A 172 -21.45 3.18 4.99
C GLY A 172 -20.57 4.42 4.89
N GLY A 173 -19.24 4.30 5.02
CA GLY A 173 -18.32 5.43 4.89
C GLY A 173 -18.06 6.14 6.22
N GLN A 174 -17.71 5.38 7.26
CA GLN A 174 -17.25 5.93 8.56
C GLN A 174 -15.79 6.36 8.49
N ARG A 175 -15.39 7.30 9.36
CA ARG A 175 -14.02 7.81 9.48
C ARG A 175 -13.02 6.68 9.77
N SER A 176 -11.91 6.68 9.04
CA SER A 176 -10.71 5.88 9.32
C SER A 176 -9.50 6.75 9.63
N SER A 177 -8.39 6.15 10.07
CA SER A 177 -7.11 6.87 10.13
C SER A 177 -6.60 7.35 8.76
N SER A 178 -7.14 6.81 7.66
CA SER A 178 -6.80 7.19 6.30
C SER A 178 -7.63 8.35 5.74
N THR A 179 -8.76 8.67 6.37
CA THR A 179 -9.60 9.80 6.01
C THR A 179 -8.79 11.11 6.03
N PRO A 180 -8.80 11.92 4.96
CA PRO A 180 -8.12 13.21 4.94
C PRO A 180 -8.70 14.17 5.99
N GLN A 181 -7.88 15.13 6.41
CA GLN A 181 -8.34 16.22 7.28
C GLN A 181 -9.47 17.00 6.57
N GLY A 182 -10.51 17.37 7.31
CA GLY A 182 -11.64 18.12 6.76
C GLY A 182 -12.62 17.29 5.92
N ALA A 183 -12.41 15.98 5.75
CA ALA A 183 -13.38 15.16 5.02
C ALA A 183 -14.62 14.85 5.88
N VAL A 184 -15.80 15.03 5.30
CA VAL A 184 -17.06 14.57 5.89
C VAL A 184 -17.21 13.07 5.72
N THR A 185 -17.57 12.39 6.80
CA THR A 185 -17.92 10.97 6.82
C THR A 185 -19.19 10.77 7.64
N GLU A 186 -19.77 9.58 7.65
CA GLU A 186 -20.95 9.29 8.48
C GLU A 186 -20.72 9.48 9.98
N THR A 187 -19.47 9.37 10.45
CA THR A 187 -19.10 9.56 11.87
C THR A 187 -18.36 10.86 12.15
N THR A 188 -18.05 11.65 11.11
CA THR A 188 -17.44 12.99 11.22
C THR A 188 -18.22 13.96 10.35
N PRO A 189 -19.43 14.38 10.79
CA PRO A 189 -20.24 15.35 10.06
C PRO A 189 -19.54 16.72 10.03
N ILE A 190 -20.07 17.68 9.26
CA ILE A 190 -19.44 19.01 9.05
C ILE A 190 -19.07 19.72 10.37
N GLN A 191 -19.90 19.55 11.41
CA GLN A 191 -19.68 20.17 12.72
C GLN A 191 -18.52 19.54 13.53
N ALA A 192 -18.07 18.35 13.12
CA ALA A 192 -17.07 17.54 13.81
C ALA A 192 -16.20 16.77 12.81
N VAL A 193 -15.73 17.46 11.77
CA VAL A 193 -14.82 16.87 10.78
C VAL A 193 -13.52 16.42 11.43
N LYS A 194 -12.84 15.46 10.80
CA LYS A 194 -11.53 14.99 11.25
C LYS A 194 -10.52 16.14 11.19
N MET A 195 -9.94 16.49 12.35
CA MET A 195 -8.91 17.53 12.44
C MET A 195 -7.50 16.97 12.31
N GLU A 196 -7.30 15.68 12.58
CA GLU A 196 -5.99 15.06 12.43
C GLU A 196 -5.65 14.81 10.96
N ALA A 197 -4.36 14.89 10.64
CA ALA A 197 -3.85 14.49 9.33
C ALA A 197 -4.10 12.99 9.07
N LYS A 198 -4.09 12.62 7.79
CA LYS A 198 -4.08 11.21 7.35
C LYS A 198 -2.86 10.51 7.97
N LYS A 199 -3.06 9.34 8.57
CA LYS A 199 -1.95 8.54 9.12
C LYS A 199 -1.01 8.13 7.99
N ASN A 200 0.27 8.46 8.11
CA ASN A 200 1.26 8.11 7.09
C ASN A 200 1.70 6.64 7.25
N ILE A 201 0.91 5.72 6.70
CA ILE A 201 1.18 4.29 6.80
C ILE A 201 2.49 3.90 6.10
N LEU A 202 2.85 4.57 5.01
CA LEU A 202 4.09 4.28 4.29
C LEU A 202 5.30 4.45 5.20
N LYS A 203 5.40 5.59 5.92
CA LYS A 203 6.49 5.84 6.87
C LYS A 203 6.52 4.84 8.03
N ILE A 204 5.35 4.48 8.57
CA ILE A 204 5.23 3.46 9.62
C ILE A 204 5.80 2.13 9.12
N MET A 205 5.44 1.72 7.89
CA MET A 205 5.92 0.47 7.31
C MET A 205 7.41 0.51 6.98
N THR A 206 7.94 1.63 6.48
CA THR A 206 9.38 1.76 6.22
C THR A 206 10.20 1.78 7.51
N ALA A 207 9.64 2.23 8.64
CA ALA A 207 10.32 2.19 9.94
C ALA A 207 10.58 0.76 10.45
N HIS A 208 9.85 -0.24 9.92
CA HIS A 208 10.15 -1.66 10.15
C HIS A 208 11.35 -2.19 9.35
N ASN A 209 12.01 -1.35 8.52
CA ASN A 209 13.10 -1.74 7.62
C ASN A 209 12.73 -2.90 6.68
N ILE A 210 11.48 -2.93 6.21
CA ILE A 210 11.02 -3.93 5.25
C ILE A 210 11.77 -3.78 3.91
N PRO A 211 11.96 -4.88 3.15
CA PRO A 211 12.73 -4.85 1.90
C PRO A 211 12.15 -3.91 0.84
N TYR A 212 10.83 -3.73 0.82
CA TYR A 212 10.16 -2.92 -0.18
C TYR A 212 8.84 -2.33 0.33
N ALA A 213 8.67 -1.02 0.14
CA ALA A 213 7.44 -0.30 0.37
C ALA A 213 7.15 0.64 -0.82
N ALA A 214 5.89 0.81 -1.22
CA ALA A 214 5.56 1.77 -2.28
C ALA A 214 4.14 2.34 -2.16
N THR A 215 3.93 3.53 -2.72
CA THR A 215 2.59 4.05 -3.03
C THR A 215 2.28 3.86 -4.51
N ALA A 216 1.02 3.63 -4.87
CA ALA A 216 0.63 3.46 -6.27
C ALA A 216 -0.76 4.05 -6.57
N SER A 217 -1.05 4.28 -7.84
CA SER A 217 -2.37 4.71 -8.34
C SER A 217 -2.78 3.83 -9.52
N ILE A 218 -4.07 3.49 -9.60
CA ILE A 218 -4.61 2.70 -10.71
C ILE A 218 -4.61 3.45 -12.05
N TYR A 219 -4.38 4.77 -12.04
CA TYR A 219 -4.30 5.58 -13.25
C TYR A 219 -2.91 5.45 -13.90
N HIS A 220 -1.85 5.48 -13.08
CA HIS A 220 -0.47 5.24 -13.52
C HIS A 220 -0.20 3.73 -13.56
N LEU A 221 -0.90 3.03 -14.45
CA LEU A 221 -0.99 1.57 -14.43
C LEU A 221 0.36 0.86 -14.61
N GLU A 222 1.23 1.38 -15.47
CA GLU A 222 2.55 0.77 -15.69
C GLU A 222 3.48 0.93 -14.48
N ASP A 223 3.43 2.08 -13.79
CA ASP A 223 4.11 2.27 -12.50
C ASP A 223 3.57 1.30 -11.45
N PHE A 224 2.23 1.18 -11.32
CA PHE A 224 1.62 0.23 -10.40
C PHE A 224 2.04 -1.22 -10.66
N LYS A 225 1.96 -1.68 -11.91
CA LYS A 225 2.37 -3.04 -12.29
C LYS A 225 3.86 -3.29 -12.04
N SER A 226 4.71 -2.31 -12.34
CA SER A 226 6.16 -2.38 -12.06
C SER A 226 6.44 -2.55 -10.57
N LYS A 227 5.73 -1.82 -9.71
CA LYS A 227 5.84 -1.93 -8.24
C LYS A 227 5.37 -3.29 -7.72
N ILE A 228 4.30 -3.85 -8.29
CA ILE A 228 3.86 -5.23 -7.97
C ILE A 228 4.91 -6.24 -8.41
N ALA A 229 5.45 -6.13 -9.62
CA ALA A 229 6.47 -7.02 -10.14
C ALA A 229 7.74 -6.96 -9.28
N LYS A 230 8.14 -5.77 -8.84
CA LYS A 230 9.24 -5.59 -7.89
C LYS A 230 8.94 -6.26 -6.55
N ALA A 231 7.75 -6.06 -5.97
CA ALA A 231 7.37 -6.75 -4.72
C ALA A 231 7.39 -8.29 -4.84
N VAL A 232 7.07 -8.84 -6.02
CA VAL A 232 7.21 -10.28 -6.32
C VAL A 232 8.69 -10.68 -6.41
N ALA A 233 9.55 -9.87 -7.03
CA ALA A 233 10.99 -10.13 -7.10
C ALA A 233 11.69 -10.12 -5.73
N TYR A 234 11.07 -9.51 -4.72
CA TYR A 234 11.51 -9.53 -3.32
C TYR A 234 11.02 -10.74 -2.51
N LYS A 235 10.45 -11.77 -3.15
CA LYS A 235 10.07 -13.02 -2.49
C LYS A 235 11.23 -13.60 -1.68
N GLY A 236 10.91 -14.09 -0.47
CA GLY A 236 11.86 -14.66 0.49
C GLY A 236 12.66 -13.65 1.30
N LYS A 237 12.48 -12.33 1.09
CA LYS A 237 13.26 -11.28 1.77
C LYS A 237 12.52 -10.56 2.90
N GLY A 238 11.33 -11.02 3.25
CA GLY A 238 10.46 -10.39 4.24
C GLY A 238 9.24 -9.69 3.63
N LEU A 239 8.53 -8.90 4.42
CA LEU A 239 7.25 -8.31 4.01
C LEU A 239 7.45 -7.23 2.93
N ARG A 240 6.57 -7.19 1.91
CA ARG A 240 6.54 -6.11 0.92
C ARG A 240 5.22 -5.37 1.05
N PHE A 241 5.27 -4.06 1.16
CA PHE A 241 4.07 -3.24 1.41
C PHE A 241 3.74 -2.36 0.20
N ILE A 242 2.48 -2.34 -0.22
CA ILE A 242 2.02 -1.47 -1.30
C ILE A 242 0.73 -0.76 -0.86
N HIS A 243 0.76 0.57 -0.90
CA HIS A 243 -0.35 1.45 -0.56
C HIS A 243 -0.94 2.06 -1.83
N VAL A 244 -2.09 1.58 -2.26
CA VAL A 244 -2.71 1.97 -3.53
C VAL A 244 -3.91 2.87 -3.26
N LEU A 245 -3.94 4.08 -3.80
CA LEU A 245 -5.14 4.92 -3.73
C LEU A 245 -6.24 4.32 -4.62
N ALA A 246 -7.44 4.15 -4.04
CA ALA A 246 -8.60 3.58 -4.70
C ALA A 246 -9.84 4.47 -4.47
N PRO A 247 -10.08 5.50 -5.31
CA PRO A 247 -11.24 6.37 -5.19
C PRO A 247 -12.56 5.60 -5.08
N CYS A 248 -13.39 5.99 -4.12
CA CYS A 248 -14.69 5.37 -3.85
C CYS A 248 -15.82 6.33 -4.18
N ASN A 249 -16.63 5.97 -5.18
CA ASN A 249 -17.71 6.83 -5.68
C ASN A 249 -18.74 7.22 -4.63
N PRO A 250 -19.41 6.27 -3.93
CA PRO A 250 -20.39 6.63 -2.92
C PRO A 250 -19.78 7.37 -1.73
N GLY A 251 -18.61 6.93 -1.25
CA GLY A 251 -17.98 7.49 -0.06
C GLY A 251 -17.39 8.88 -0.28
N TRP A 252 -16.78 9.13 -1.44
CA TRP A 252 -16.23 10.45 -1.79
C TRP A 252 -17.30 11.37 -2.36
N LYS A 253 -18.49 10.83 -2.65
CA LYS A 253 -19.63 11.53 -3.26
C LYS A 253 -19.22 12.14 -4.60
N ILE A 254 -18.62 11.32 -5.45
CA ILE A 254 -18.18 11.68 -6.81
C ILE A 254 -19.01 10.95 -7.85
N ASP A 255 -19.18 11.57 -9.02
CA ASP A 255 -19.77 10.91 -10.19
C ASP A 255 -18.92 9.67 -10.57
N PRO A 256 -19.53 8.48 -10.76
CA PRO A 256 -18.83 7.28 -11.20
C PRO A 256 -18.00 7.43 -12.49
N ALA A 257 -18.32 8.38 -13.37
CA ALA A 257 -17.52 8.67 -14.56
C ALA A 257 -16.15 9.31 -14.22
N LEU A 258 -16.02 9.89 -13.03
CA LEU A 258 -14.81 10.61 -12.59
C LEU A 258 -13.85 9.74 -11.78
N SER A 259 -14.14 8.47 -11.50
CA SER A 259 -13.33 7.63 -10.59
C SER A 259 -11.85 7.57 -10.99
N LEU A 260 -11.56 7.34 -12.28
CA LEU A 260 -10.19 7.34 -12.79
C LEU A 260 -9.58 8.74 -12.83
N ARG A 261 -10.38 9.76 -13.14
CA ARG A 261 -9.93 11.17 -13.12
C ARG A 261 -9.53 11.60 -11.71
N MET A 262 -10.20 11.13 -10.67
CA MET A 262 -9.81 11.40 -9.28
C MET A 262 -8.50 10.73 -8.91
N ALA A 263 -8.27 9.49 -9.36
CA ALA A 263 -7.00 8.79 -9.13
C ALA A 263 -5.82 9.44 -9.87
N HIS A 264 -6.08 10.03 -11.04
CA HIS A 264 -5.10 10.84 -11.78
C HIS A 264 -4.82 12.16 -11.06
N LEU A 265 -5.87 12.95 -10.78
CA LEU A 265 -5.73 14.26 -10.14
C LEU A 265 -5.06 14.17 -8.77
N ALA A 266 -5.33 13.12 -7.99
CA ALA A 266 -4.63 12.91 -6.73
C ALA A 266 -3.10 12.89 -6.89
N VAL A 267 -2.60 12.34 -8.00
CA VAL A 267 -1.16 12.30 -8.32
C VAL A 267 -0.70 13.62 -8.94
N GLU A 268 -1.43 14.18 -9.91
CA GLU A 268 -1.07 15.43 -10.60
C GLU A 268 -1.02 16.64 -9.66
N THR A 269 -1.84 16.66 -8.60
CA THR A 269 -1.81 17.70 -7.57
C THR A 269 -0.87 17.36 -6.42
N CYS A 270 -0.06 16.28 -6.54
CA CYS A 270 0.83 15.76 -5.50
C CYS A 270 0.15 15.33 -4.18
N ALA A 271 -1.19 15.30 -4.11
CA ALA A 271 -1.94 14.93 -2.90
C ALA A 271 -1.73 13.46 -2.50
N PHE A 272 -1.45 12.61 -3.49
CA PHE A 272 -1.04 11.22 -3.31
C PHE A 272 0.20 10.96 -4.16
N PRO A 273 1.41 11.22 -3.64
CA PRO A 273 2.64 11.08 -4.40
C PRO A 273 2.96 9.60 -4.67
N LEU A 274 3.55 9.33 -5.85
CA LEU A 274 3.98 7.98 -6.23
C LEU A 274 5.46 7.80 -5.90
N VAL A 275 5.74 6.96 -4.91
CA VAL A 275 7.09 6.72 -4.41
C VAL A 275 7.32 5.23 -4.16
N GLU A 276 8.59 4.86 -4.02
CA GLU A 276 9.00 3.60 -3.44
C GLU A 276 10.19 3.78 -2.49
N CYS A 277 10.29 2.88 -1.51
CA CYS A 277 11.39 2.72 -0.60
C CYS A 277 11.92 1.30 -0.77
N GLU A 278 13.12 1.16 -1.32
CA GLU A 278 13.76 -0.12 -1.63
C GLU A 278 14.99 -0.26 -0.74
N MET A 279 14.95 -1.18 0.23
CA MET A 279 16.03 -1.38 1.20
C MET A 279 16.48 -0.06 1.88
N GLY A 280 15.50 0.75 2.30
CA GLY A 280 15.73 2.05 2.94
C GLY A 280 15.98 3.22 1.98
N LYS A 281 16.18 2.97 0.68
CA LYS A 281 16.44 4.00 -0.33
C LYS A 281 15.15 4.51 -0.95
N TRP A 282 14.92 5.81 -0.90
CA TRP A 282 13.69 6.42 -1.39
C TRP A 282 13.83 6.84 -2.86
N ARG A 283 12.75 6.68 -3.63
CA ARG A 283 12.62 7.23 -4.97
C ARG A 283 11.20 7.70 -5.23
N ILE A 284 11.06 8.92 -5.72
CA ILE A 284 9.81 9.43 -6.30
C ILE A 284 9.73 8.92 -7.74
N THR A 285 8.74 8.06 -8.01
CA THR A 285 8.65 7.36 -9.31
C THR A 285 7.93 8.17 -10.37
N TYR A 286 7.18 9.20 -9.97
CA TYR A 286 6.48 10.09 -10.87
C TYR A 286 6.50 11.53 -10.32
N ARG A 287 6.80 12.47 -11.20
CA ARG A 287 6.71 13.91 -10.96
C ARG A 287 5.85 14.51 -12.06
N PRO A 288 4.76 15.23 -11.73
CA PRO A 288 4.03 16.01 -12.73
C PRO A 288 4.97 17.02 -13.39
N GLU A 289 4.86 17.18 -14.72
CA GLU A 289 5.59 18.24 -15.43
C GLU A 289 5.08 19.63 -15.01
N GLU A 290 3.75 19.74 -14.88
CA GLU A 290 3.05 20.89 -14.35
C GLU A 290 2.11 20.42 -13.24
N VAL A 291 2.30 20.93 -12.01
CA VAL A 291 1.48 20.53 -10.87
C VAL A 291 0.08 21.12 -11.02
N ALA A 292 -0.93 20.26 -11.08
CA ALA A 292 -2.32 20.68 -11.20
C ALA A 292 -2.80 21.41 -9.93
N ALA A 293 -3.81 22.27 -10.08
CA ALA A 293 -4.37 22.99 -8.94
C ALA A 293 -5.10 22.01 -7.99
N LEU A 294 -4.79 22.06 -6.69
CA LEU A 294 -5.43 21.17 -5.70
C LEU A 294 -6.97 21.28 -5.70
N ALA A 295 -7.50 22.46 -6.01
CA ALA A 295 -8.93 22.69 -6.15
C ALA A 295 -9.59 21.79 -7.21
N GLU A 296 -8.89 21.42 -8.30
CA GLU A 296 -9.41 20.51 -9.32
C GLU A 296 -9.63 19.09 -8.78
N TYR A 297 -8.80 18.67 -7.83
CA TYR A 297 -8.96 17.40 -7.13
C TYR A 297 -10.06 17.49 -6.07
N ILE A 298 -10.09 18.56 -5.26
CA ILE A 298 -10.96 18.66 -4.07
C ILE A 298 -12.43 18.98 -4.43
N LYS A 299 -12.68 19.98 -5.29
CA LYS A 299 -14.03 20.51 -5.55
C LYS A 299 -15.02 19.49 -6.12
N PRO A 300 -14.63 18.52 -6.97
CA PRO A 300 -15.55 17.48 -7.46
C PRO A 300 -16.06 16.51 -6.39
N GLN A 301 -15.47 16.50 -5.18
CA GLN A 301 -15.77 15.53 -4.13
C GLN A 301 -16.77 16.09 -3.12
N GLY A 302 -17.97 15.51 -3.05
CA GLY A 302 -18.99 15.99 -2.11
C GLY A 302 -18.60 15.89 -0.63
N ARG A 303 -17.61 15.05 -0.27
CA ARG A 303 -17.04 15.00 1.11
C ARG A 303 -16.29 16.27 1.54
N PHE A 304 -15.97 17.16 0.59
CA PHE A 304 -15.29 18.43 0.82
C PHE A 304 -16.12 19.65 0.42
N ALA A 305 -17.42 19.48 0.11
CA ALA A 305 -18.27 20.55 -0.40
C ALA A 305 -18.45 21.76 0.55
N HIS A 306 -18.06 21.63 1.82
CA HIS A 306 -18.13 22.69 2.83
C HIS A 306 -16.83 23.49 2.96
N LEU A 307 -15.73 23.05 2.33
CA LEU A 307 -14.44 23.73 2.41
C LEU A 307 -14.45 25.00 1.55
N SER A 308 -13.87 26.06 2.11
CA SER A 308 -13.62 27.31 1.41
C SER A 308 -12.34 27.23 0.55
N ASP A 309 -12.13 28.21 -0.33
CA ASP A 309 -10.88 28.31 -1.08
C ASP A 309 -9.66 28.52 -0.16
N GLU A 310 -9.84 29.18 1.00
CA GLU A 310 -8.80 29.33 2.02
C GLU A 310 -8.42 27.98 2.64
N ASP A 311 -9.41 27.14 2.96
CA ASP A 311 -9.16 25.79 3.48
C ASP A 311 -8.38 24.94 2.48
N ILE A 312 -8.73 25.04 1.19
CA ILE A 312 -8.03 24.32 0.11
C ILE A 312 -6.59 24.80 -0.01
N GLU A 313 -6.33 26.10 0.15
CA GLU A 313 -4.96 26.64 0.12
C GLU A 313 -4.14 26.15 1.33
N GLN A 314 -4.72 26.08 2.52
CA GLN A 314 -4.06 25.49 3.68
C GLN A 314 -3.77 23.98 3.49
N MET A 315 -4.68 23.25 2.83
CA MET A 315 -4.43 21.85 2.45
C MET A 315 -3.28 21.75 1.45
N LYS A 316 -3.20 22.67 0.48
CA LYS A 316 -2.13 22.72 -0.51
C LYS A 316 -0.77 22.89 0.16
N GLN A 317 -0.63 23.80 1.12
CA GLN A 317 0.63 23.99 1.85
C GLN A 317 1.11 22.70 2.55
N LYS A 318 0.18 21.89 3.08
CA LYS A 318 0.52 20.59 3.69
C LYS A 318 0.93 19.55 2.65
N VAL A 319 0.27 19.54 1.50
CA VAL A 319 0.64 18.67 0.36
C VAL A 319 2.04 19.01 -0.12
N ASP A 320 2.31 20.29 -0.36
CA ASP A 320 3.62 20.77 -0.82
C ASP A 320 4.72 20.43 0.20
N SER A 321 4.47 20.70 1.49
CA SER A 321 5.42 20.39 2.57
C SER A 321 5.72 18.89 2.66
N TYR A 322 4.72 18.02 2.46
CA TYR A 322 4.95 16.58 2.43
C TYR A 322 5.75 16.14 1.20
N PHE A 323 5.51 16.75 0.04
CA PHE A 323 6.27 16.46 -1.17
C PHE A 323 7.74 16.87 -1.04
N GLU A 324 8.01 18.06 -0.50
CA GLU A 324 9.38 18.51 -0.19
C GLU A 324 10.11 17.57 0.80
N GLU A 325 9.38 16.99 1.75
CA GLU A 325 9.93 15.98 2.65
C GLU A 325 10.34 14.71 1.89
N LEU A 326 9.53 14.26 0.93
CA LEU A 326 9.87 13.11 0.09
C LEU A 326 11.08 13.39 -0.81
N GLU A 327 11.24 14.61 -1.31
CA GLU A 327 12.42 15.01 -2.06
C GLU A 327 13.69 14.98 -1.20
N LYS A 328 13.58 15.38 0.07
CA LYS A 328 14.68 15.23 1.03
C LYS A 328 14.98 13.75 1.27
N LEU A 329 13.96 12.92 1.45
CA LEU A 329 14.16 11.47 1.62
C LEU A 329 14.89 10.87 0.42
N GLU A 330 14.43 11.10 -0.81
CA GLU A 330 15.10 10.60 -2.04
C GLU A 330 16.54 11.11 -2.18
N LYS A 331 16.81 12.36 -1.77
CA LYS A 331 18.15 12.95 -1.89
C LYS A 331 19.15 12.37 -0.88
N TYR A 332 18.69 12.04 0.32
CA TYR A 332 19.57 11.73 1.45
C TYR A 332 19.55 10.26 1.90
N PHE A 333 18.55 9.47 1.48
CA PHE A 333 18.37 8.07 1.85
C PHE A 333 18.08 7.20 0.62
#